data_AF-A0A1Q8CSG5-F1
#
_entry.id   AF-A0A1Q8CSG5-F1
#
_cell.length_a   1.000
_cell.length_b   1.000
_cell.length_c   1.000
_cell.angle_alpha   90.00
_cell.angle_beta   90.00
_cell.angle_gamma   90.00
#
_symmetry.space_group_name_H-M   'P 1'
#
loop_
_entity.id
_entity.type
_entity.pdbx_description
1 polymer ?
#
loop_
_entity_poly.entity_id
_entity_poly.type
_entity_poly.pdbx_seq_one_letter_code
_entity_poly.pdbx_strand_id
1 'polypeptide(L)'
;MLTSTEIRSIVFEEIEGLLLEEGEEPVSLSGRESMSELALNSLSLARLVIQLEAAVGVDPFTDGSGAISDLRSVGDLVAAYENAAMPEGDRP
;
A
#
# COMPACT_ATOMS: atom_id res chain seq x y z
N MET A 1 9.61 -8.48 12.64
CA MET A 1 8.21 -8.74 12.28
C MET A 1 7.50 -7.42 12.45
N LEU A 2 7.12 -6.78 11.35
CA LEU A 2 6.29 -5.57 11.40
C LEU A 2 4.87 -5.98 11.84
N THR A 3 4.25 -5.17 12.67
CA THR A 3 2.85 -5.32 13.06
C THR A 3 1.94 -4.69 12.00
N SER A 4 0.68 -5.13 11.94
CA SER A 4 -0.36 -4.54 11.07
C SER A 4 -0.41 -3.00 11.15
N THR A 5 -0.30 -2.46 12.36
CA THR A 5 -0.34 -1.00 12.58
C THR A 5 0.89 -0.29 12.00
N GLU A 6 2.07 -0.92 12.04
CA GLU A 6 3.28 -0.37 11.42
C GLU A 6 3.18 -0.40 9.89
N ILE A 7 2.72 -1.52 9.31
CA ILE A 7 2.52 -1.64 7.85
C ILE A 7 1.55 -0.56 7.37
N ARG A 8 0.42 -0.39 8.06
CA ARG A 8 -0.55 0.65 7.71
C ARG A 8 0.05 2.06 7.76
N SER A 9 0.85 2.35 8.79
CA SER A 9 1.49 3.67 8.94
C SER A 9 2.49 3.93 7.81
N ILE A 10 3.32 2.93 7.48
CA ILE A 10 4.26 3.00 6.36
C ILE A 10 3.52 3.22 5.03
N VAL A 11 2.45 2.46 4.78
CA VAL A 11 1.63 2.63 3.55
C VAL A 11 1.07 4.05 3.45
N PHE A 12 0.58 4.60 4.56
CA PHE A 12 0.01 5.95 4.56
C PHE A 12 1.08 7.02 4.34
N GLU A 13 2.21 6.92 5.03
CA GLU A 13 3.34 7.84 4.87
C GLU A 13 3.86 7.86 3.42
N GLU A 14 3.99 6.69 2.79
CA GLU A 14 4.45 6.59 1.40
C GLU A 14 3.45 7.17 0.40
N ILE A 15 2.15 6.96 0.61
CA ILE A 15 1.11 7.57 -0.24
C ILE A 15 1.08 9.08 -0.05
N GLU A 16 1.08 9.58 1.18
CA GLU A 16 1.11 11.01 1.48
C GLU A 16 2.37 11.66 0.87
N GLY A 17 3.52 10.99 0.96
CA GLY A 17 4.76 11.42 0.33
C GLY A 17 4.65 11.54 -1.19
N LEU A 18 4.07 10.55 -1.87
CA LEU A 18 3.84 10.62 -3.32
C LEU A 18 2.86 11.71 -3.73
N LEU A 19 1.79 11.92 -2.97
CA LEU A 19 0.84 13.00 -3.23
C LEU A 19 1.53 14.37 -3.12
N LEU A 20 2.35 14.57 -2.09
CA LEU A 20 3.15 15.79 -1.93
C LEU A 20 4.17 15.99 -3.05
N GLU A 21 4.82 14.92 -3.53
CA GLU A 21 5.74 14.98 -4.67
C GLU A 21 5.04 15.40 -5.98
N GLU A 22 3.80 14.94 -6.19
CA GLU A 22 2.97 15.32 -7.35
C GLU A 22 2.38 16.74 -7.20
N GLY A 23 2.55 17.38 -6.05
CA GLY A 23 2.07 18.74 -5.76
C GLY A 23 0.63 18.79 -5.25
N GLU A 24 0.07 17.65 -4.84
CA GLU A 24 -1.25 17.56 -4.22
C GLU A 24 -1.19 17.98 -2.73
N GLU A 25 -2.35 18.34 -2.18
CA GLU A 25 -2.44 18.66 -0.75
C GLU A 25 -2.26 17.39 0.10
N PRO A 26 -1.64 17.49 1.29
CA PRO A 26 -1.56 16.37 2.21
C PRO A 26 -2.97 15.94 2.63
N VAL A 27 -3.34 14.71 2.28
CA VAL A 27 -4.62 14.10 2.63
C VAL A 27 -4.41 13.16 3.80
N SER A 28 -5.17 13.33 4.88
CA SER A 28 -5.18 12.35 5.96
C SER A 28 -5.89 11.08 5.51
N LEU A 29 -5.12 10.00 5.31
CA LEU A 29 -5.66 8.73 4.87
C LEU A 29 -6.30 7.96 6.03
N SER A 30 -7.50 7.43 5.79
CA SER A 30 -8.19 6.54 6.72
C SER A 30 -8.17 5.07 6.26
N GLY A 31 -7.79 4.80 5.01
CA GLY A 31 -7.85 3.49 4.36
C GLY A 31 -9.15 3.25 3.60
N ARG A 32 -10.10 4.20 3.64
CA ARG A 32 -11.40 4.09 2.94
C ARG A 32 -11.41 4.83 1.61
N GLU A 33 -10.37 5.62 1.36
CA GLU A 33 -10.19 6.42 0.16
C GLU A 33 -9.99 5.50 -1.04
N SER A 34 -10.64 5.85 -2.15
CA SER A 34 -10.48 5.10 -3.39
C SER A 34 -9.12 5.42 -4.02
N MET A 35 -8.41 4.39 -4.50
CA MET A 35 -7.17 4.59 -5.25
C MET A 35 -7.38 5.42 -6.51
N SER A 36 -8.60 5.41 -7.06
CA SER A 36 -8.97 6.23 -8.22
C SER A 36 -9.32 7.68 -7.89
N GLU A 37 -9.65 7.97 -6.62
CA GLU A 37 -9.89 9.33 -6.13
C GLU A 37 -8.59 10.01 -5.73
N LEU A 38 -7.64 9.21 -5.23
CA LEU A 38 -6.26 9.65 -5.13
C LEU A 38 -5.73 9.87 -6.56
N ALA A 39 -5.05 10.99 -6.81
CA ALA A 39 -4.47 11.31 -8.11
C ALA A 39 -3.27 10.40 -8.49
N LEU A 40 -3.27 9.15 -8.03
CA LEU A 40 -2.23 8.15 -8.25
C LEU A 40 -2.46 7.46 -9.59
N ASN A 41 -1.58 7.73 -10.54
CA ASN A 41 -1.55 7.02 -11.82
C ASN A 41 -0.83 5.66 -11.68
N SER A 42 -0.91 4.79 -12.70
CA SER A 42 -0.29 3.46 -12.66
C SER A 42 1.24 3.48 -12.45
N LEU A 43 1.92 4.54 -12.87
CA LEU A 43 3.36 4.70 -12.64
C LEU A 43 3.65 5.07 -11.17
N SER A 44 2.86 5.98 -10.59
CA SER A 44 2.94 6.33 -9.16
C SER A 44 2.64 5.11 -8.29
N LEU A 45 1.68 4.27 -8.67
CA LEU A 45 1.39 3.00 -8.00
C LEU A 45 2.54 2.00 -8.09
N ALA A 46 3.13 1.82 -9.27
CA ALA A 46 4.29 0.94 -9.42
C ALA A 46 5.47 1.42 -8.56
N ARG A 47 5.70 2.74 -8.50
CA ARG A 47 6.73 3.33 -7.63
C ARG A 47 6.41 3.14 -6.15
N LEU A 48 5.16 3.34 -5.75
CA LEU A 48 4.68 3.08 -4.39
C LEU A 48 4.99 1.65 -3.96
N VAL A 49 4.66 0.67 -4.80
CA VAL A 49 4.93 -0.75 -4.51
C VAL A 49 6.42 -1.01 -4.31
N ILE A 50 7.29 -0.45 -5.15
CA ILE A 50 8.75 -0.60 -5.00
C ILE A 50 9.25 0.01 -3.67
N GLN A 51 8.73 1.18 -3.29
CA GLN A 51 9.11 1.83 -2.03
C GLN A 51 8.61 1.04 -0.80
N LEU A 52 7.38 0.55 -0.86
CA LEU A 52 6.80 -0.29 0.18
C LEU A 52 7.50 -1.63 0.31
N GLU A 53 7.89 -2.27 -0.79
CA GLU A 53 8.73 -3.47 -0.76
C GLU A 53 10.06 -3.19 -0.05
N ALA A 54 10.71 -2.06 -0.34
CA ALA A 54 11.95 -1.68 0.32
C ALA A 54 11.78 -1.38 1.82
N ALA A 55 10.63 -0.82 2.22
CA ALA A 55 10.34 -0.46 3.61
C ALA A 55 9.84 -1.65 4.45
N VAL A 56 8.91 -2.44 3.91
CA VAL A 56 8.28 -3.58 4.59
C VAL A 56 9.10 -4.86 4.43
N GLY A 57 9.83 -4.98 3.31
CA GLY A 57 10.66 -6.15 2.99
C GLY A 57 9.91 -7.30 2.30
N VAL A 58 8.66 -7.08 1.87
CA VAL A 58 7.83 -8.06 1.15
C VAL A 58 7.09 -7.39 0.00
N ASP A 59 6.89 -8.12 -1.10
CA ASP A 59 6.04 -7.70 -2.22
C ASP A 59 4.83 -8.66 -2.36
N PRO A 60 3.61 -8.20 -2.05
CA PRO A 60 2.39 -9.02 -2.20
C PRO A 60 1.99 -9.29 -3.65
N PHE A 61 2.58 -8.61 -4.64
CA PHE A 61 2.16 -8.70 -6.05
C PHE A 61 3.03 -9.64 -6.90
N THR A 62 4.20 -10.06 -6.39
CA THR A 62 5.16 -10.91 -7.13
C THR A 62 4.70 -12.38 -7.27
N ASP A 63 3.98 -12.94 -6.29
CA ASP A 63 3.51 -14.34 -6.30
C ASP A 63 2.19 -14.53 -7.08
N GLY A 64 1.59 -13.45 -7.58
CA GLY A 64 0.31 -13.51 -8.29
C GLY A 64 -0.90 -13.76 -7.38
N SER A 65 -0.71 -13.69 -6.06
CA SER A 65 -1.75 -13.75 -5.03
C SER A 65 -2.64 -12.48 -5.01
N GLY A 66 -2.22 -11.41 -5.70
CA GLY A 66 -3.03 -10.23 -6.01
C GLY A 66 -2.41 -9.43 -7.16
N ALA A 67 -3.23 -8.69 -7.92
CA ALA A 67 -2.76 -7.75 -8.93
C ALA A 67 -2.88 -6.31 -8.42
N ILE A 68 -1.90 -5.46 -8.73
CA ILE A 68 -1.97 -4.00 -8.44
C ILE A 68 -3.25 -3.39 -9.06
N SER A 69 -3.69 -3.92 -10.20
CA SER A 69 -4.92 -3.52 -10.89
C SER A 69 -6.22 -3.83 -10.13
N ASP A 70 -6.19 -4.76 -9.17
CA ASP A 70 -7.37 -5.13 -8.38
C ASP A 70 -7.57 -4.24 -7.16
N LEU A 71 -6.59 -3.40 -6.82
CA LEU A 71 -6.67 -2.44 -5.72
C LEU A 71 -7.70 -1.35 -6.01
N ARG A 72 -8.75 -1.28 -5.19
CA ARG A 72 -9.80 -0.26 -5.31
C ARG A 72 -9.64 0.84 -4.28
N SER A 73 -9.08 0.52 -3.12
CA SER A 73 -8.93 1.44 -2.00
C SER A 73 -7.55 1.33 -1.36
N VAL A 74 -7.18 2.34 -0.58
CA VAL A 74 -5.96 2.31 0.24
C VAL A 74 -6.00 1.13 1.22
N GLY A 75 -7.18 0.79 1.73
CA GLY A 75 -7.37 -0.36 2.61
C GLY A 75 -7.04 -1.70 1.94
N ASP A 76 -7.31 -1.84 0.64
CA ASP A 76 -6.94 -3.06 -0.11
C ASP A 76 -5.42 -3.20 -0.20
N LEU A 77 -4.71 -2.08 -0.40
CA LEU A 77 -3.25 -2.05 -0.44
C LEU A 77 -2.68 -2.43 0.92
N VAL A 78 -3.17 -1.83 2.00
CA VAL A 78 -2.74 -2.19 3.37
C VAL A 78 -2.97 -3.67 3.64
N ALA A 79 -4.17 -4.18 3.35
CA ALA A 79 -4.51 -5.58 3.57
C ALA A 79 -3.61 -6.54 2.77
N ALA A 80 -3.21 -6.17 1.54
CA ALA A 80 -2.28 -6.97 0.74
C ALA A 80 -0.91 -7.09 1.44
N TYR A 81 -0.34 -5.98 1.91
CA TYR A 81 0.93 -5.99 2.62
C TYR A 81 0.84 -6.67 3.99
N GLU A 82 -0.25 -6.47 4.72
CA GLU A 82 -0.50 -7.18 5.98
C GLU A 82 -0.54 -8.70 5.77
N ASN A 83 -1.26 -9.17 4.75
CA ASN A 83 -1.32 -10.60 4.42
C ASN A 83 0.02 -11.18 3.96
N ALA A 84 0.81 -10.42 3.19
CA ALA A 84 2.14 -10.87 2.75
C ALA A 84 3.18 -10.87 3.87
N ALA A 85 3.07 -9.94 4.82
CA ALA A 85 3.92 -9.91 6.00
C ALA A 85 3.52 -10.95 7.06
N MET A 86 2.26 -11.40 7.07
CA MET A 86 1.80 -12.49 7.91
C MET A 86 2.28 -13.86 7.35
N PRO A 87 3.02 -14.66 8.13
CA PRO A 87 3.38 -16.01 7.72
C PRO A 87 2.11 -16.89 7.62
N GLU A 88 2.08 -17.84 6.68
CA GLU A 88 0.94 -18.72 6.36
C GLU A 88 0.39 -19.59 7.52
N GLY A 89 0.90 -19.43 8.75
CA GLY A 89 0.51 -20.19 9.94
C GLY A 89 -0.53 -19.55 10.86
N ASP A 90 -0.99 -18.31 10.59
CA ASP A 90 -1.93 -17.57 11.46
C ASP A 90 -3.20 -17.11 10.72
N ARG A 91 -3.62 -17.82 9.67
CA ARG A 91 -4.92 -17.58 9.02
C ARG A 91 -6.03 -18.25 9.84
N PRO A 92 -7.02 -17.50 10.40
CA PRO A 92 -8.11 -18.08 11.18
C PRO A 92 -9.10 -18.89 10.34
#